data_AF-A0A516P370-F1
#
_entry.id   AF-A0A516P370-F1
#
_cell.length_a   1.000
_cell.length_b   1.000
_cell.length_c   1.000
_cell.angle_alpha   90.00
_cell.angle_beta   90.00
_cell.angle_gamma   90.00
#
_symmetry.space_group_name_H-M   'P 1'
#
loop_
_entity.id
_entity.type
_entity.pdbx_description
1 polymer ?
#
loop_
_entity_poly.entity_id
_entity_poly.type
_entity_poly.pdbx_seq_one_letter_code
_entity_poly.pdbx_strand_id
1 'polypeptide(L)'
;MWINCNILSNNIILHYKLKEFINKTPFLKLSEDEKSNETGQIIFWDIDSVNKDQEYLTSCMDNGGIVLVISSFLSDNIISRNFSGNEITKVGTLTKNMTHQQFVEAISNLTD
;
A
#
# COMPACT_ATOMS: atom_id res chain seq x y z
N MET A 1 5.93 -15.06 10.13
CA MET A 1 4.77 -15.08 9.21
C MET A 1 5.12 -14.17 8.05
N TRP A 2 4.88 -14.58 6.80
CA TRP A 2 5.14 -13.72 5.64
C TRP A 2 3.95 -12.78 5.45
N ILE A 3 4.22 -11.52 5.10
CA ILE A 3 3.21 -10.51 4.79
C ILE A 3 3.09 -10.40 3.28
N ASN A 4 1.90 -10.74 2.77
CA ASN A 4 1.62 -10.67 1.34
C ASN A 4 1.35 -9.23 0.91
N CYS A 5 2.05 -8.79 -0.13
CA CYS A 5 2.00 -7.44 -0.66
C CYS A 5 1.39 -7.44 -2.06
N ASN A 6 0.55 -6.46 -2.37
CA ASN A 6 0.07 -6.19 -3.73
C ASN A 6 0.46 -4.77 -4.16
N ILE A 7 0.84 -4.59 -5.43
CA ILE A 7 1.18 -3.29 -6.00
C ILE A 7 0.13 -2.92 -7.05
N LEU A 8 -0.64 -1.87 -6.77
CA LEU A 8 -1.62 -1.29 -7.68
C LEU A 8 -1.02 -0.02 -8.29
N SER A 9 -0.31 -0.16 -9.41
CA SER A 9 0.34 0.95 -10.12
C SER A 9 0.44 0.66 -11.61
N ASN A 10 0.04 1.63 -12.44
CA ASN A 10 0.32 1.61 -13.88
C ASN A 10 1.71 2.21 -14.21
N ASN A 11 2.39 2.79 -13.23
CA ASN A 11 3.74 3.31 -13.37
C ASN A 11 4.77 2.18 -13.18
N ILE A 12 5.40 1.76 -14.28
CA ILE A 12 6.39 0.67 -14.32
C ILE A 12 7.61 0.96 -13.44
N ILE A 13 8.09 2.21 -13.44
CA ILE A 13 9.27 2.61 -12.65
C ILE A 13 8.95 2.49 -11.16
N LEU A 14 7.79 3.00 -10.74
CA LEU A 14 7.34 2.87 -9.36
C LEU A 14 7.11 1.41 -8.97
N HIS A 15 6.51 0.62 -9.85
CA HIS A 15 6.28 -0.80 -9.62
C HIS A 15 7.59 -1.55 -9.38
N TYR A 16 8.60 -1.32 -10.23
CA TYR A 16 9.92 -1.93 -10.07
C TYR A 16 10.59 -1.50 -8.75
N LYS A 17 10.53 -0.20 -8.43
CA LYS A 17 11.07 0.34 -7.17
C LYS A 17 10.42 -0.31 -5.94
N LEU A 18 9.10 -0.45 -5.93
CA LEU A 18 8.36 -1.10 -4.86
C LEU A 18 8.71 -2.58 -4.75
N LYS A 19 8.79 -3.29 -5.89
CA LYS A 19 9.24 -4.70 -5.91
C LYS A 19 10.63 -4.86 -5.31
N GLU A 20 11.57 -3.97 -5.65
CA GLU A 20 12.90 -3.98 -5.06
C GLU A 20 12.86 -3.75 -3.55
N PHE A 21 12.05 -2.80 -3.06
CA PHE A 21 11.91 -2.53 -1.64
C PHE A 21 11.29 -3.69 -0.87
N ILE A 22 10.24 -4.31 -1.42
CA ILE A 22 9.62 -5.51 -0.86
C ILE A 22 10.66 -6.63 -0.76
N ASN A 23 11.42 -6.89 -1.82
CA ASN A 23 12.44 -7.95 -1.84
C ASN A 23 13.61 -7.70 -0.88
N LYS A 24 13.93 -6.43 -0.59
CA LYS A 24 14.96 -6.04 0.38
C LYS A 24 14.49 -6.08 1.82
N THR A 25 13.18 -6.09 2.05
CA THR A 25 12.61 -6.10 3.39
C THR A 25 12.35 -7.55 3.77
N PRO A 26 12.97 -8.06 4.86
CA PRO A 26 12.63 -9.40 5.35
C PRO A 26 11.11 -9.50 5.58
N PHE A 27 10.55 -10.71 5.69
CA PHE A 27 9.12 -10.97 5.98
C PHE A 27 8.08 -10.44 4.98
N LEU A 28 8.38 -9.53 4.04
CA LEU A 28 7.46 -9.14 2.96
C LEU A 28 7.59 -10.08 1.75
N LYS A 29 6.46 -10.31 1.07
CA LYS A 29 6.43 -11.08 -0.18
C LYS A 29 5.46 -10.45 -1.16
N LEU A 30 5.90 -10.19 -2.39
CA LEU A 30 5.01 -9.73 -3.45
C LEU A 30 4.12 -10.90 -3.90
N SER A 31 2.81 -10.70 -3.90
CA SER A 31 1.85 -11.63 -4.51
C SER A 31 1.97 -11.53 -6.03
N GLU A 32 2.67 -12.48 -6.65
CA GLU A 32 2.86 -12.51 -8.11
C GLU A 32 1.66 -13.11 -8.86
N ASP A 33 0.65 -13.64 -8.15
CA ASP A 33 -0.51 -14.32 -8.73
C ASP A 33 -1.82 -13.54 -8.54
N GLU A 34 -2.45 -13.13 -9.66
CA GLU A 34 -3.82 -12.58 -9.71
C GLU A 34 -4.90 -13.57 -9.23
N LYS A 35 -4.53 -14.82 -8.93
CA LYS A 35 -5.46 -15.92 -8.59
C LYS A 35 -5.39 -16.37 -7.13
N SER A 36 -4.49 -15.84 -6.32
CA SER A 36 -4.53 -16.15 -4.89
C SER A 36 -5.67 -15.38 -4.26
N ASN A 37 -6.70 -16.08 -3.78
CA ASN A 37 -7.74 -15.55 -2.88
C ASN A 37 -7.17 -15.02 -1.54
N GLU A 38 -5.84 -15.02 -1.39
CA GLU A 38 -5.13 -14.33 -0.34
C GLU A 38 -5.18 -12.83 -0.65
N THR A 39 -6.18 -12.15 -0.10
CA THR A 39 -6.20 -10.70 0.02
C THR A 39 -4.85 -10.25 0.56
N GLY A 40 -4.07 -9.55 -0.27
CA GLY A 40 -2.78 -8.99 0.14
C GLY A 40 -2.95 -8.20 1.43
N GLN A 41 -2.14 -8.52 2.43
CA GLN A 41 -2.20 -7.87 3.74
C GLN A 41 -1.71 -6.43 3.67
N ILE A 42 -0.83 -6.11 2.71
CA ILE A 42 -0.44 -4.73 2.41
C ILE A 42 -0.69 -4.43 0.95
N ILE A 43 -1.42 -3.35 0.67
CA ILE A 43 -1.69 -2.86 -0.67
C ILE A 43 -0.96 -1.54 -0.87
N PHE A 44 0.01 -1.53 -1.79
CA PHE A 44 0.66 -0.31 -2.26
C PHE A 44 -0.15 0.27 -3.42
N TRP A 45 -0.82 1.39 -3.20
CA TRP A 45 -1.71 1.98 -4.18
C TRP A 45 -1.17 3.30 -4.71
N ASP A 46 -0.79 3.34 -6.00
CA ASP A 46 -0.47 4.59 -6.70
C ASP A 46 -1.75 5.30 -7.12
N ILE A 47 -2.18 6.26 -6.31
CA ILE A 47 -3.41 7.01 -6.55
C ILE A 47 -3.36 7.87 -7.82
N ASP A 48 -2.16 8.29 -8.26
CA ASP A 48 -2.06 9.13 -9.45
C ASP A 48 -2.16 8.31 -10.75
N SER A 49 -1.98 6.98 -10.69
CA SER A 49 -1.95 6.14 -11.90
C SER A 49 -3.07 5.10 -11.98
N VAL A 50 -3.66 4.72 -10.85
CA VAL A 50 -4.76 3.76 -10.80
C VAL A 50 -5.90 4.35 -9.97
N ASN A 51 -7.06 4.55 -10.61
CA ASN A 51 -8.29 4.81 -9.87
C ASN A 51 -8.87 3.48 -9.37
N LYS A 52 -9.02 3.34 -8.06
CA LYS A 52 -9.68 2.17 -7.44
C LYS A 52 -10.90 2.65 -6.68
N ASP A 53 -11.94 1.82 -6.72
CA ASP A 53 -13.13 2.06 -5.93
C ASP A 53 -12.78 2.03 -4.44
N GLN A 54 -13.34 2.98 -3.70
CA GLN A 54 -13.24 3.02 -2.25
C GLN A 54 -13.77 1.73 -1.64
N GLU A 55 -14.83 1.14 -2.21
CA GLU A 55 -15.41 -0.13 -1.73
C GLU A 55 -14.40 -1.28 -1.77
N TYR A 56 -13.55 -1.34 -2.81
CA TYR A 56 -12.48 -2.33 -2.90
C TYR A 56 -11.44 -2.15 -1.79
N LEU A 57 -11.00 -0.92 -1.55
CA LEU A 57 -9.99 -0.62 -0.53
C LEU A 57 -10.54 -0.83 0.89
N THR A 58 -11.77 -0.42 1.15
CA THR A 58 -12.48 -0.67 2.41
C THR A 58 -12.63 -2.17 2.66
N SER A 59 -13.07 -2.94 1.66
CA SER A 59 -13.13 -4.41 1.76
C SER A 59 -11.78 -5.04 2.09
N CYS A 60 -10.68 -4.52 1.56
CA CYS A 60 -9.34 -4.99 1.94
C CYS A 60 -9.00 -4.69 3.41
N MET A 61 -9.33 -3.49 3.88
CA MET A 61 -9.07 -3.08 5.27
C MET A 61 -9.96 -3.80 6.29
N ASP A 62 -11.22 -4.06 5.96
CA ASP A 62 -12.15 -4.82 6.81
C ASP A 62 -11.66 -6.26 7.05
N ASN A 63 -10.96 -6.83 6.07
CA ASN A 63 -10.30 -8.14 6.18
C ASN A 63 -8.93 -8.09 6.88
N GLY A 64 -8.59 -6.96 7.53
CA GLY A 64 -7.33 -6.78 8.25
C GLY A 64 -6.15 -6.35 7.38
N GLY A 65 -6.40 -5.95 6.13
CA GLY A 65 -5.38 -5.37 5.25
C GLY A 65 -5.03 -3.93 5.60
N ILE A 66 -3.85 -3.52 5.14
CA ILE A 66 -3.30 -2.17 5.27
C ILE A 66 -3.16 -1.58 3.87
N VAL A 67 -3.50 -0.30 3.71
CA VAL A 67 -3.35 0.42 2.44
C VAL A 67 -2.27 1.49 2.59
N LEU A 68 -1.23 1.41 1.76
CA LEU A 68 -0.22 2.44 1.62
C LEU A 68 -0.46 3.22 0.33
N VAL A 69 -0.97 4.43 0.49
CA VAL A 69 -1.25 5.36 -0.61
C VAL A 69 0.04 6.02 -1.05
N ILE A 70 0.36 5.91 -2.34
CA ILE A 70 1.54 6.49 -2.96
C ILE A 70 1.09 7.59 -3.91
N SER A 71 1.58 8.81 -3.68
CA SER A 71 1.32 9.95 -4.56
C SER A 71 2.57 10.77 -4.83
N SER A 72 2.56 11.49 -5.95
CA SER A 72 3.52 12.55 -6.26
C SER A 72 3.37 13.75 -5.33
N PHE A 73 2.13 14.02 -4.88
CA PHE A 73 1.79 15.16 -4.04
C PHE A 73 1.11 14.64 -2.78
N LEU A 74 1.81 14.68 -1.64
CA LEU A 74 1.16 14.43 -0.35
C LEU A 74 0.18 15.56 -0.09
N SER A 75 -1.10 15.23 -0.08
CA SER A 75 -2.03 16.02 0.69
C SER A 75 -2.75 15.07 1.63
N ASP A 76 -2.59 15.26 2.93
CA ASP A 76 -3.32 14.54 3.99
C ASP A 76 -4.86 14.64 3.79
N ASN A 77 -5.27 15.64 3.01
CA ASN A 77 -6.63 15.83 2.49
C ASN A 77 -7.14 14.67 1.62
N ILE A 78 -6.27 13.91 0.94
CA ILE A 78 -6.69 12.77 0.11
C ILE A 78 -7.10 11.58 1.00
N ILE A 79 -6.36 11.30 2.07
CA ILE A 79 -6.69 10.20 2.99
C ILE A 79 -7.99 10.51 3.72
N SER A 80 -8.09 11.70 4.31
CA SER A 80 -9.25 12.12 5.12
C SER A 80 -10.54 12.30 4.31
N ARG A 81 -10.45 12.49 2.99
CA ARG A 81 -11.62 12.53 2.09
C ARG A 81 -12.09 11.16 1.65
N ASN A 82 -11.18 10.19 1.53
CA ASN A 82 -11.47 8.86 1.00
C ASN A 82 -11.65 7.79 2.08
N PHE A 83 -11.24 8.07 3.33
CA PHE A 83 -11.30 7.11 4.43
C PHE A 83 -11.85 7.79 5.69
N SER A 84 -12.69 7.08 6.44
CA SER A 84 -13.37 7.66 7.61
C SER A 84 -13.37 6.73 8.81
N GLY A 85 -13.30 7.31 10.02
CA GLY A 85 -13.34 6.54 11.27
C GLY A 85 -12.12 5.64 11.47
N ASN A 86 -12.36 4.36 11.80
CA ASN A 86 -11.32 3.37 12.13
C ASN A 86 -10.48 2.91 10.92
N GLU A 87 -10.86 3.29 9.70
CA GLU A 87 -10.10 2.98 8.49
C GLU A 87 -8.79 3.76 8.42
N ILE A 88 -8.77 4.98 8.98
CA ILE A 88 -7.61 5.89 8.93
C ILE A 88 -6.38 5.26 9.58
N THR A 89 -6.55 4.43 10.61
CA THR A 89 -5.42 3.77 11.29
C THR A 89 -4.81 2.64 10.47
N LYS A 90 -5.46 2.21 9.38
CA LYS A 90 -4.99 1.17 8.45
C LYS A 90 -4.48 1.77 7.13
N VAL A 91 -4.39 3.10 7.06
CA VAL A 91 -3.93 3.81 5.87
C VAL A 91 -2.69 4.62 6.19
N GLY A 92 -1.61 4.39 5.44
CA GLY A 92 -0.44 5.28 5.44
C GLY A 92 -0.23 5.93 4.10
N THR A 93 0.62 6.95 4.08
CA THR A 93 1.02 7.64 2.85
C THR A 93 2.51 7.62 2.64
N LEU A 94 2.88 7.52 1.37
CA LEU A 94 4.25 7.58 0.89
C LEU A 94 4.34 8.48 -0.34
N THR A 95 5.49 9.15 -0.49
CA THR A 95 5.79 9.88 -1.72
C THR A 95 6.41 8.95 -2.75
N LYS A 96 6.21 9.19 -4.03
CA LYS A 96 6.92 8.43 -5.09
C LYS A 96 8.45 8.50 -4.96
N ASN A 97 8.97 9.58 -4.37
CA ASN A 97 10.39 9.80 -4.15
C ASN A 97 10.92 9.17 -2.86
N MET A 98 10.11 8.36 -2.16
CA MET A 98 10.50 7.73 -0.89
C MET A 98 11.79 6.92 -0.97
N THR A 99 12.55 6.93 0.13
CA THR A 99 13.67 6.02 0.34
C THR A 99 13.19 4.66 0.86
N HIS A 100 14.07 3.65 0.84
CA HIS A 100 13.75 2.34 1.44
C HIS A 100 13.50 2.45 2.95
N GLN A 101 14.22 3.33 3.65
CA GLN A 101 13.99 3.59 5.07
C GLN A 101 12.59 4.14 5.33
N GLN A 102 12.15 5.16 4.56
CA GLN A 102 10.81 5.72 4.69
C GLN A 102 9.71 4.68 4.39
N PHE A 103 9.97 3.79 3.43
CA PHE A 103 9.08 2.67 3.14
C PHE A 103 8.93 1.71 4.32
N VAL A 104 10.04 1.33 4.97
CA VAL A 104 10.02 0.45 6.15
C VAL A 104 9.33 1.14 7.32
N GLU A 105 9.67 2.40 7.60
CA GLU A 105 9.05 3.19 8.68
C GLU A 105 7.53 3.28 8.52
N ALA A 106 7.03 3.54 7.30
CA ALA A 106 5.60 3.61 7.05
C ALA A 106 4.87 2.29 7.29
N ILE A 107 5.50 1.15 6.98
CA ILE A 107 4.94 -0.17 7.27
C ILE A 107 4.95 -0.42 8.78
N SER A 108 6.08 -0.20 9.44
CA SER A 108 6.21 -0.41 10.89
C SER A 108 5.17 0.39 11.68
N ASN A 109 4.96 1.66 11.33
CA ASN A 109 3.98 2.52 11.99
C ASN A 109 2.52 2.04 11.87
N LEU A 110 2.21 1.18 10.90
CA LEU A 110 0.88 0.63 10.68
C LEU A 110 0.72 -0.79 11.24
N THR A 111 1.82 -1.43 11.64
CA THR A 111 1.85 -2.80 12.17
C THR A 111 2.13 -2.89 13.67
N ASP A 112 2.64 -1.82 14.29
CA ASP A 112 2.74 -1.64 15.75
C ASP A 112 1.40 -1.22 16.38
#